data_AF-A0A7C4UE43-F1
#
_entry.id   AF-A0A7C4UE43-F1
#
_cell.length_a   1.000
_cell.length_b   1.000
_cell.length_c   1.000
_cell.angle_alpha   90.00
_cell.angle_beta   90.00
_cell.angle_gamma   90.00
#
_symmetry.space_group_name_H-M   'P 1'
#
loop_
_entity.id
_entity.type
_entity.pdbx_description
1 polymer ?
#
loop_
_entity_poly.entity_id
_entity_poly.type
_entity_poly.pdbx_seq_one_letter_code
_entity_poly.pdbx_strand_id
1 'polypeptide(L)' 'MVRIRISPENWGRVWRELVASGPVSRVSAEREYILSQDQVRLLRTRKLPFEVIPTSNGRPSTDERHA' A
#
# COMPACT_ATOMS: atom_id res chain seq x y z
N MET A 1 1.65 -1.59 9.08
CA MET A 1 0.80 -1.01 8.02
C MET A 1 1.54 -1.12 6.69
N VAL A 2 0.83 -1.27 5.57
CA VAL A 2 1.44 -1.49 4.25
C VAL A 2 0.95 -0.41 3.30
N ARG A 3 1.87 0.26 2.59
CA ARG A 3 1.52 1.20 1.53
C ARG A 3 1.41 0.45 0.21
N ILE A 4 0.32 0.68 -0.50
CA ILE A 4 0.11 0.11 -1.83
C ILE A 4 -0.23 1.19 -2.83
N ARG A 5 -0.02 0.88 -4.11
CA ARG A 5 -0.52 1.62 -5.25
C ARG A 5 -1.38 0.71 -6.11
N ILE A 6 -2.43 1.30 -6.68
CA ILE A 6 -3.39 0.57 -7.51
C ILE A 6 -3.40 1.22 -8.89
N SER A 7 -3.13 0.42 -9.93
CA SER A 7 -3.20 0.88 -11.32
C SER A 7 -4.60 1.40 -11.67
N PRO A 8 -4.70 2.47 -12.48
CA PRO A 8 -5.98 3.11 -12.80
C PRO A 8 -7.00 2.15 -13.44
N GLU A 9 -6.53 1.26 -14.31
CA GLU A 9 -7.32 0.20 -14.96
C GLU A 9 -8.04 -0.74 -13.97
N ASN A 10 -7.42 -1.01 -12.83
CA ASN A 10 -7.93 -1.96 -11.84
C ASN A 10 -8.54 -1.27 -10.60
N TRP A 11 -8.46 0.06 -10.54
CA TRP A 11 -8.81 0.83 -9.37
C TRP A 11 -10.23 0.55 -8.88
N GLY A 12 -11.23 0.58 -9.76
CA GLY A 12 -12.62 0.39 -9.36
C GLY A 12 -12.94 -1.01 -8.81
N ARG A 13 -12.17 -2.04 -9.19
CA ARG A 13 -12.33 -3.40 -8.66
C ARG A 13 -11.68 -3.52 -7.28
N VAL A 14 -10.46 -3.03 -7.15
CA VAL A 14 -9.71 -3.10 -5.89
C VAL A 14 -10.33 -2.19 -4.82
N TRP A 15 -10.76 -0.99 -5.20
CA TRP A 15 -11.39 -0.02 -4.30
C TRP A 15 -12.67 -0.56 -3.66
N ARG A 16 -13.52 -1.25 -4.42
CA ARG A 16 -14.76 -1.85 -3.89
C ARG A 16 -14.49 -2.88 -2.80
N GLU A 17 -13.55 -3.80 -3.03
CA GLU A 17 -13.17 -4.80 -2.02
C GLU A 17 -12.52 -4.14 -0.80
N LEU A 18 -11.69 -3.11 -1.01
CA LEU A 18 -11.04 -2.38 0.09
C LEU A 18 -12.05 -1.66 0.99
N VAL A 19 -12.96 -0.89 0.42
CA VAL A 19 -13.98 -0.16 1.20
C VAL A 19 -14.96 -1.12 1.87
N ALA A 20 -15.28 -2.26 1.24
CA ALA A 20 -16.09 -3.30 1.86
C ALA A 20 -15.39 -3.98 3.06
N SER A 21 -14.06 -4.00 3.08
CA SER A 21 -13.26 -4.63 4.15
C SER A 21 -13.07 -3.76 5.39
N GLY A 22 -13.34 -2.46 5.31
CA GLY A 22 -13.20 -1.53 6.43
C GLY A 22 -12.64 -0.16 6.03
N PRO A 23 -12.25 0.68 7.01
CA PRO A 23 -11.73 2.01 6.74
C PRO A 23 -10.39 1.96 5.97
N VAL A 24 -10.24 2.87 5.01
CA VAL A 24 -9.07 2.97 4.13
C VAL A 24 -8.55 4.40 4.15
N SER A 25 -7.25 4.58 4.40
CA SER A 25 -6.60 5.89 4.37
C SER A 25 -5.88 6.10 3.03
N ARG A 26 -6.30 7.11 2.28
CA ARG A 26 -5.60 7.58 1.08
C ARG A 26 -4.45 8.49 1.50
N VAL A 27 -3.24 8.20 1.04
CA VAL A 27 -2.02 8.94 1.41
C VAL A 27 -1.47 9.84 0.31
N SER A 28 -1.96 9.72 -0.93
CA SER A 28 -1.51 10.56 -2.03
C SER A 28 -2.59 10.75 -3.10
N ALA A 29 -2.41 11.81 -3.91
CA ALA A 29 -3.14 12.01 -5.15
C ALA A 29 -2.94 10.84 -6.14
N GLU A 30 -1.78 10.18 -6.12
CA GLU A 30 -1.39 9.07 -7.02
C GLU A 30 -2.06 7.71 -6.73
N ARG A 31 -3.23 7.70 -6.06
CA ARG A 31 -3.99 6.48 -5.72
C ARG A 31 -3.16 5.51 -4.87
N GLU A 32 -2.48 6.09 -3.88
CA GLU A 32 -1.74 5.34 -2.89
C GLU A 32 -2.52 5.26 -1.58
N TYR A 33 -2.47 4.08 -0.97
CA TYR A 33 -3.29 3.75 0.19
C TYR A 33 -2.45 3.08 1.26
N ILE A 34 -2.73 3.39 2.52
CA ILE A 34 -2.20 2.64 3.66
C ILE A 34 -3.27 1.65 4.10
N LEU A 35 -2.86 0.39 4.17
CA LEU A 35 -3.70 -0.74 4.55
C LEU A 35 -3.17 -1.45 5.80
N SER A 36 -4.07 -2.12 6.51
CA SER A 36 -3.72 -3.10 7.53
C SER A 36 -3.19 -4.40 6.89
N GLN A 37 -2.50 -5.24 7.67
CA GLN A 37 -2.03 -6.54 7.18
C GLN A 37 -3.20 -7.45 6.76
N ASP A 38 -4.35 -7.37 7.44
CA ASP A 38 -5.54 -8.14 7.11
C ASP A 38 -6.15 -7.72 5.77
N GLN A 39 -6.19 -6.41 5.48
CA GLN A 39 -6.63 -5.90 4.19
C GLN A 39 -5.69 -6.35 3.06
N VAL A 40 -4.37 -6.32 3.27
CA VAL A 40 -3.41 -6.85 2.29
C VAL A 40 -3.63 -8.35 2.07
N ARG A 41 -3.86 -9.10 3.13
CA ARG A 41 -4.15 -10.54 3.04
C ARG A 41 -5.41 -10.80 2.23
N LEU A 42 -6.48 -10.02 2.46
CA LEU A 42 -7.71 -10.08 1.67
C LEU A 42 -7.45 -9.83 0.18
N LEU A 43 -6.69 -8.79 -0.17
CA LEU A 43 -6.34 -8.49 -1.56
C LEU A 43 -5.58 -9.65 -2.22
N ARG A 44 -4.63 -10.27 -1.50
CA ARG A 44 -3.87 -11.45 -1.98
C ARG A 44 -4.79 -12.65 -2.18
N THR A 45 -5.66 -12.94 -1.22
CA THR A 45 -6.62 -14.05 -1.29
C THR A 45 -7.58 -13.88 -2.46
N ARG A 46 -8.03 -12.65 -2.73
CA ARG A 46 -8.90 -12.30 -3.87
C ARG A 46 -8.15 -12.20 -5.21
N LYS A 47 -6.82 -12.43 -5.21
CA LYS A 47 -5.94 -12.28 -6.38
C LYS A 47 -6.12 -10.92 -7.08
N LEU A 48 -6.28 -9.86 -6.29
CA LEU A 48 -6.44 -8.52 -6.83
C LEU A 48 -5.08 -7.93 -7.22
N PRO A 49 -5.02 -7.15 -8.32
CA PRO A 49 -3.79 -6.50 -8.75
C PRO A 49 -3.52 -5.25 -7.91
N PHE A 50 -2.38 -5.22 -7.21
CA PHE A 50 -1.87 -4.06 -6.49
C PHE A 50 -0.35 -4.14 -6.41
N GLU A 51 0.29 -3.00 -6.24
CA GLU A 51 1.73 -2.89 -6.05
C GLU A 51 2.01 -2.49 -4.61
N VAL A 52 2.97 -3.15 -3.96
CA VAL A 52 3.43 -2.75 -2.62
C VAL A 52 4.55 -1.73 -2.77
N ILE A 53 4.36 -0.54 -2.20
CA ILE A 53 5.36 0.52 -2.22
C ILE A 53 6.10 0.52 -0.89
N PRO A 54 7.45 0.61 -0.90
CA PRO A 54 8.20 0.81 0.32
C PRO A 54 7.72 2.09 1.02
N THR A 55 7.17 1.94 2.21
CA THR A 55 7.04 3.06 3.15
C THR A 55 8.45 3.44 3.56
N SER A 56 8.90 4.65 3.25
CA SER A 56 10.18 5.20 3.73
C SER A 56 10.17 5.39 5.25
N ASN A 57 10.12 4.29 6.00
CA ASN A 57 10.37 4.21 7.43
C ASN A 57 11.68 3.45 7.63
N GLY A 58 12.73 3.95 6.98
CA GLY A 58 14.06 3.38 7.02
C GLY A 58 15.04 4.19 6.19
N ARG A 59 15.29 5.44 6.58
CA ARG A 59 16.64 5.96 6.40
C ARG A 59 17.54 5.15 7.34
N PRO A 60 18.59 4.47 6.88
CA PRO A 60 19.80 4.44 7.68
C PRO A 60 20.46 5.81 7.49
N SER A 61 20.06 6.81 8.28
CA SER A 61 20.98 7.90 8.60
C SER A 61 21.78 7.39 9.79
N THR A 62 22.98 6.88 9.48
CA THR A 62 24.24 6.96 10.24
C THR A 62 25.13 5.80 9.79
N ASP A 63 26.13 6.11 8.95
CA ASP A 63 27.50 5.68 9.23
C ASP A 63 28.43 6.69 8.56
N GLU A 64 28.89 7.64 9.37
CA GLU A 64 30.22 8.21 9.23
C GLU A 64 31.21 7.07 9.01
N ARG A 65 31.82 6.98 7.82
CA ARG A 65 33.19 6.48 7.72
C ARG A 65 34.01 7.44 6.87
N HIS A 66 34.72 8.29 7.61
CA HIS A 66 36.08 8.65 7.31
C HIS A 66 36.85 7.47 6.70
N ALA A 67 37.45 7.70 5.53
CA ALA A 67 38.76 7.18 5.16
C ALA A 67 39.36 8.11 4.10
#